data_AF-A0A965A9U2-F1
#
_entry.id   AF-A0A965A9U2-F1
#
_cell.length_a   1.000
_cell.length_b   1.000
_cell.length_c   1.000
_cell.angle_alpha   90.00
_cell.angle_beta   90.00
_cell.angle_gamma   90.00
#
_symmetry.space_group_name_H-M   'P 1'
#
loop_
_entity.id
_entity.type
_entity.pdbx_description
1 polymer ?
#
loop_
_entity_poly.entity_id
_entity_poly.type
_entity_poly.pdbx_seq_one_letter_code
_entity_poly.pdbx_strand_id
1 'polypeptide(L)' 'MMNEVYKVSELFQNLAEVLEDRYVEVHLDINPNEMHGSSCVINEAIGYIRGTCNVIPLVKPDAFAASYAADRFKGLAA' A
#
# COMPACT_ATOMS: atom_id res chain seq x y z
N MET A 1 2.17 -10.61 0.56
CA MET A 1 3.19 -9.55 0.49
C MET A 1 3.36 -9.02 -0.93
N MET A 2 4.35 -9.42 -1.75
CA MET A 2 4.51 -8.78 -3.07
C MET A 2 3.32 -8.94 -4.02
N ASN A 3 2.61 -10.07 -3.95
CA ASN A 3 1.36 -10.24 -4.70
C ASN A 3 0.29 -9.18 -4.39
N GLU A 4 0.23 -8.67 -3.16
CA GLU A 4 -0.72 -7.59 -2.82
C GLU A 4 -0.26 -6.26 -3.42
N VAL A 5 1.05 -6.00 -3.41
CA VAL A 5 1.65 -4.81 -4.06
C VAL A 5 1.36 -4.82 -5.56
N TYR A 6 1.50 -5.98 -6.22
CA TYR A 6 1.18 -6.13 -7.64
C TYR A 6 -0.29 -5.84 -7.94
N LYS A 7 -1.20 -6.38 -7.12
CA LYS A 7 -2.64 -6.13 -7.25
C LYS A 7 -3.01 -4.66 -7.01
N VAL A 8 -2.36 -4.00 -6.06
CA VAL A 8 -2.56 -2.57 -5.80
C VAL A 8 -2.09 -1.74 -6.98
N SER A 9 -0.93 -2.07 -7.56
CA SER A 9 -0.44 -1.40 -8.77
C SER A 9 -1.40 -1.60 -9.95
N GLU A 10 -1.89 -2.81 -10.17
CA GLU A 10 -2.86 -3.10 -11.23
C GLU A 10 -4.15 -2.31 -11.02
N LEU A 11 -4.68 -2.29 -9.79
CA LEU A 11 -5.87 -1.52 -9.44
C LEU A 11 -5.67 -0.02 -9.68
N PHE A 12 -4.52 0.53 -9.29
CA PHE A 12 -4.19 1.94 -9.50
C PHE A 12 -4.24 2.30 -10.99
N GLN A 13 -3.61 1.49 -11.85
CA GLN A 13 -3.60 1.72 -13.30
C GLN A 13 -4.99 1.59 -13.90
N ASN A 14 -5.77 0.59 -13.48
CA ASN A 14 -7.13 0.39 -13.96
C ASN A 14 -8.09 1.54 -13.57
N LEU A 15 -7.78 2.28 -12.50
CA LEU A 15 -8.57 3.42 -12.04
C LEU A 15 -8.04 4.78 -12.51
N ALA A 16 -6.90 4.81 -13.21
CA ALA A 16 -6.24 6.07 -13.57
C ALA A 16 -7.16 7.00 -14.38
N GLU A 17 -7.88 6.47 -15.38
CA GLU A 17 -8.77 7.26 -16.25
C GLU A 17 -9.92 7.95 -15.49
N VAL A 18 -10.41 7.36 -14.40
CA VAL A 18 -11.53 7.92 -13.62
C VAL A 18 -11.08 8.77 -12.42
N LEU A 19 -9.77 8.77 -12.13
CA LEU A 19 -9.17 9.48 -11.00
C LEU A 19 -8.20 10.59 -11.43
N GLU A 20 -8.07 10.89 -12.73
CA GLU A 20 -7.06 11.82 -13.30
C GLU A 20 -6.97 13.18 -12.58
N ASP A 21 -8.10 13.76 -12.18
CA ASP A 21 -8.16 15.06 -11.48
C ASP A 21 -8.21 14.96 -9.95
N ARG A 22 -7.89 13.79 -9.37
CA ARG A 22 -7.96 13.55 -7.93
C ARG A 22 -6.58 13.31 -7.35
N TYR A 23 -6.43 13.74 -6.10
CA TYR A 23 -5.31 13.31 -5.29
C TYR A 23 -5.50 11.84 -4.91
N VAL A 24 -4.55 10.99 -5.29
CA VAL A 24 -4.56 9.55 -5.03
C VAL A 24 -3.28 9.15 -4.31
N GLU A 25 -3.43 8.44 -3.20
CA GLU A 25 -2.34 7.87 -2.44
C GLU A 25 -2.38 6.35 -2.54
N VAL A 26 -1.20 5.72 -2.59
CA VAL A 26 -1.07 4.27 -2.47
C VAL A 26 -0.61 3.94 -1.06
N HIS A 27 -1.46 3.22 -0.32
CA HIS A 27 -1.19 2.82 1.06
C HIS A 27 -0.86 1.33 1.07
N LEU A 28 0.35 0.99 1.51
CA LEU A 28 0.80 -0.38 1.63
C LEU A 28 0.66 -0.86 3.07
N ASP A 29 0.10 -2.05 3.26
CA ASP A 29 0.02 -2.74 4.55
C ASP A 29 1.36 -3.35 4.95
N ILE A 30 2.36 -2.49 5.11
CA ILE A 30 3.74 -2.81 5.43
C ILE A 30 4.15 -2.01 6.64
N ASN A 31 4.68 -2.70 7.66
CA ASN A 31 5.36 -2.06 8.78
C ASN A 31 6.88 -2.03 8.50
N PRO A 32 7.54 -0.86 8.57
CA PRO A 32 8.97 -0.70 8.32
C PRO A 32 9.86 -1.21 9.46
N ASN A 33 9.29 -1.53 10.62
CA ASN A 33 10.05 -2.10 11.72
C ASN A 33 10.33 -3.59 11.44
N GLU A 34 11.61 -3.95 11.41
CA GLU A 34 12.12 -5.28 11.07
C GLU A 34 11.59 -6.41 11.96
N MET A 35 11.08 -6.10 13.16
CA MET A 35 10.41 -7.08 14.00
C MET A 35 9.13 -7.63 13.37
N HIS A 36 8.54 -6.91 12.41
CA HIS A 36 7.38 -7.38 11.66
C HIS A 36 7.84 -8.06 10.36
N GLY A 37 7.32 -9.26 10.11
CA GLY A 37 7.61 -10.00 8.88
C GLY A 37 7.28 -9.24 7.60
N SER A 38 6.43 -8.19 7.67
CA SER A 38 6.14 -7.35 6.52
C SER A 38 7.32 -6.52 6.03
N SER A 39 8.27 -6.21 6.92
CA SER A 39 9.38 -5.31 6.60
C SER A 39 10.35 -5.88 5.56
N CYS A 40 10.37 -7.20 5.36
CA CYS A 40 11.35 -7.84 4.47
C CYS A 40 11.20 -7.46 2.99
N VAL A 41 10.01 -7.02 2.56
CA VAL A 41 9.74 -6.61 1.17
C VAL A 41 9.69 -5.09 0.98
N ILE A 42 9.96 -4.29 2.01
CA ILE A 42 9.66 -2.84 1.98
C ILE A 42 10.33 -2.11 0.82
N ASN A 43 11.61 -2.38 0.58
CA ASN A 43 12.37 -1.73 -0.49
C ASN A 43 11.88 -2.15 -1.88
N GLU A 44 11.57 -3.43 -2.05
CA GLU A 44 11.02 -3.98 -3.29
C GLU A 44 9.64 -3.38 -3.58
N ALA A 45 8.78 -3.32 -2.57
CA ALA A 45 7.43 -2.79 -2.69
C ALA A 45 7.42 -1.29 -3.03
N ILE A 46 8.26 -0.50 -2.35
CA ILE A 46 8.41 0.93 -2.64
C ILE A 46 8.97 1.14 -4.06
N GLY A 47 10.02 0.41 -4.42
CA GLY A 47 10.62 0.50 -5.74
C GLY A 47 9.63 0.15 -6.85
N TYR A 48 8.84 -0.91 -6.65
CA TYR A 48 7.84 -1.35 -7.60
C TYR A 48 6.76 -0.29 -7.83
N ILE A 49 6.10 0.21 -6.77
CA ILE A 49 5.04 1.22 -6.92
C ILE A 49 5.57 2.52 -7.54
N ARG A 50 6.79 2.94 -7.17
CA ARG A 50 7.41 4.11 -7.81
C ARG A 50 7.67 3.88 -9.29
N GLY A 51 8.08 2.69 -9.68
CA GLY A 51 8.36 2.32 -11.07
C GLY A 51 7.11 2.14 -11.93
N THR A 52 6.02 1.60 -11.37
CA THR A 52 4.81 1.26 -12.14
C THR A 52 3.73 2.33 -12.07
N CYS A 53 3.52 2.95 -10.91
CA CYS A 53 2.45 3.90 -10.66
C CYS A 53 2.93 5.36 -10.64
N ASN A 54 4.25 5.61 -10.67
CA ASN A 54 4.86 6.95 -10.59
C ASN A 54 4.39 7.76 -9.37
N VAL A 55 4.12 7.09 -8.24
CA VAL A 55 3.77 7.70 -6.95
C VAL A 55 4.67 7.15 -5.86
N ILE A 56 4.84 7.92 -4.78
CA ILE A 56 5.53 7.44 -3.57
C ILE A 56 4.48 6.77 -2.68
N PRO A 57 4.55 5.46 -2.44
CA PRO A 57 3.62 4.81 -1.54
C PRO A 57 3.88 5.21 -0.09
N LEU A 58 2.82 5.24 0.70
CA LEU A 58 2.87 5.34 2.15
C LEU A 58 2.90 3.93 2.77
N VAL A 59 3.67 3.78 3.84
CA VAL A 59 3.72 2.57 4.68
C VAL A 59 3.31 2.93 6.11
N LYS A 60 3.08 1.94 6.98
CA LYS A 60 2.72 2.23 8.37
C LYS A 60 3.83 3.00 9.09
N PRO A 61 3.50 3.93 10.00
CA PRO A 61 2.17 4.33 10.45
C PRO A 61 1.49 5.40 9.59
N ASP A 62 2.17 5.93 8.58
CA ASP A 62 1.70 7.05 7.77
C ASP A 62 0.65 6.63 6.74
N ALA A 63 0.60 5.34 6.41
CA ALA A 63 -0.44 4.74 5.59
C ALA A 63 -1.77 4.61 6.36
N PHE A 64 -2.55 5.68 6.47
CA PHE A 64 -3.85 5.70 7.18
C PHE A 64 -4.74 4.46 6.94
N ALA A 65 -5.02 4.12 5.68
CA ALA A 65 -5.84 2.97 5.32
C ALA A 65 -5.31 1.63 5.89
N ALA A 66 -3.98 1.43 5.86
CA ALA A 66 -3.36 0.24 6.41
C ALA A 66 -3.30 0.27 7.95
N SER A 67 -2.89 1.40 8.53
CA SER A 67 -2.65 1.56 9.97
C SER A 67 -3.92 1.58 10.82
N TYR A 68 -5.03 2.07 10.26
CA TYR A 68 -6.26 2.25 11.03
C TYR A 68 -7.41 1.43 10.48
N ALA A 69 -7.66 1.42 9.18
CA ALA A 69 -8.82 0.69 8.65
C ALA A 69 -8.57 -0.83 8.62
N ALA A 70 -7.48 -1.27 7.98
CA ALA A 70 -7.17 -2.69 7.82
C ALA A 70 -6.89 -3.38 9.16
N ASP A 71 -6.10 -2.76 10.04
CA ASP A 71 -5.79 -3.33 11.36
C ASP A 71 -7.02 -3.42 12.27
N ARG A 72 -7.95 -2.46 12.20
CA ARG A 72 -9.18 -2.48 13.02
C ARG A 72 -10.18 -3.52 12.56
N PHE A 73 -10.22 -3.86 11.27
CA PHE A 73 -11.15 -4.86 10.76
C PHE A 73 -11.00 -6.21 11.48
N LYS A 74 -9.77 -6.64 11.79
CA LYS A 74 -9.51 -7.87 12.55
C LYS A 74 -10.12 -7.88 13.94
N GLY A 75 -10.27 -6.72 14.58
CA GLY A 75 -10.90 -6.59 15.89
C GLY A 75 -12.43 -6.52 15.85
N LEU A 76 -13.02 -6.28 14.67
CA LEU A 76 -14.47 -6.19 14.48
C LEU A 76 -15.07 -7.46 13.86
N ALA A 77 -14.30 -8.20 13.07
CA ALA A 77 -14.72 -9.41 12.38
C ALA A 77 -14.70 -10.68 13.28
N ALA A 78 -15.12 -10.55 14.54
CA ALA A 78 -15.26 -11.66 15.49
C ALA A 78 -16.46 -12.56 15.17
#